data_AF-A0A2N6A347-F1
#
_entry.id   AF-A0A2N6A347-F1
#
_cell.length_a   1.000
_cell.length_b   1.000
_cell.length_c   1.000
_cell.angle_alpha   90.00
_cell.angle_beta   90.00
_cell.angle_gamma   90.00
#
_symmetry.space_group_name_H-M   'P 1'
#
loop_
_entity.id
_entity.type
_entity.pdbx_description
1 polymer ?
#
loop_
_entity_poly.entity_id
_entity_poly.type
_entity_poly.pdbx_seq_one_letter_code
_entity_poly.pdbx_strand_id
1 'polypeptide(L)'
;MKKHLLILNPGSSSLKFAVFEVDTRRIARQEKLKEKLSGSLSLVNNKTVLTYKKNKVNFSTGFNIKSWWSYVEDLLEKYEIKYIGFRMVHGGEEFTDTVKINNQFLQKIKKYNKLAPLHNPVALELINLVKDTYPDAKMSASFDTAWYKSLKPEAYLYSLPLKYYKKEHIRKYGFHGLSHEAASEFAAKKLKKPFKNLSLITCHLGSGASVTWVEKGRVKDTSMGFSPNEGLTMSTRSGDVPASIVFYIAEELKMPLSRIKDLLNK
;
A
#
# COMPACT_ATOMS: atom_id res chain seq x y z
N MET A 1 18.66 23.44 -11.97
CA MET A 1 17.79 23.53 -10.78
C MET A 1 17.54 22.14 -10.21
N LYS A 2 17.49 22.02 -8.88
CA LYS A 2 17.29 20.75 -8.17
C LYS A 2 15.82 20.40 -8.21
N LYS A 3 15.47 19.29 -8.86
CA LYS A 3 14.07 18.83 -8.98
C LYS A 3 13.76 17.83 -7.87
N HIS A 4 12.47 17.70 -7.55
CA HIS A 4 12.04 16.90 -6.41
C HIS A 4 11.08 15.77 -6.83
N LEU A 5 11.21 14.66 -6.11
CA LEU A 5 10.30 13.52 -6.12
C LEU A 5 9.47 13.55 -4.84
N LEU A 6 8.15 13.60 -4.99
CA LEU A 6 7.19 13.47 -3.92
C LEU A 6 6.69 12.02 -3.85
N ILE A 7 6.72 11.40 -2.68
CA ILE A 7 6.11 10.09 -2.43
C ILE A 7 4.90 10.30 -1.53
N LEU A 8 3.75 9.76 -1.92
CA LEU A 8 2.50 9.81 -1.19
C LEU A 8 2.01 8.41 -0.86
N ASN A 9 1.63 8.20 0.39
CA ASN A 9 1.13 6.94 0.90
C ASN A 9 -0.18 7.18 1.67
N PRO A 10 -1.33 7.13 0.97
CA PRO A 10 -2.64 7.20 1.59
C PRO A 10 -2.99 5.85 2.25
N GLY A 11 -3.14 5.86 3.57
CA GLY A 11 -3.75 4.79 4.36
C GLY A 11 -5.21 5.09 4.69
N SER A 12 -5.86 4.18 5.40
CA SER A 12 -7.26 4.34 5.85
C SER A 12 -7.44 5.43 6.91
N SER A 13 -6.40 5.74 7.69
CA SER A 13 -6.43 6.70 8.80
C SER A 13 -5.18 7.57 8.88
N SER A 14 -4.33 7.52 7.85
CA SER A 14 -3.12 8.34 7.77
C SER A 14 -2.74 8.66 6.31
N LEU A 15 -2.09 9.80 6.10
CA LEU A 15 -1.45 10.15 4.83
C LEU A 15 0.02 10.43 5.15
N LYS A 16 0.90 9.52 4.71
CA LYS A 16 2.35 9.72 4.84
C LYS A 16 2.89 10.32 3.56
N PHE A 17 3.87 11.21 3.69
CA PHE A 17 4.53 11.83 2.55
C PHE A 17 6.03 12.01 2.78
N ALA A 18 6.79 12.01 1.70
CA ALA A 18 8.21 12.32 1.73
C ALA A 18 8.65 13.02 0.43
N VAL A 19 9.59 13.95 0.54
CA VAL A 19 10.18 14.70 -0.56
C VAL A 19 11.65 14.37 -0.66
N PHE A 20 12.09 14.01 -1.85
CA PHE A 20 13.47 13.67 -2.15
C PHE A 20 14.04 14.60 -3.22
N GLU A 21 15.29 15.01 -3.07
CA GLU A 21 16.05 15.67 -4.14
C GLU A 21 16.52 14.61 -5.15
N VAL A 22 16.25 14.84 -6.45
CA VAL A 22 16.58 13.89 -7.53
C VAL A 22 17.40 14.54 -8.64
N ASP A 23 18.32 13.77 -9.23
CA ASP A 23 18.98 14.15 -10.49
C ASP A 23 18.18 13.61 -11.67
N THR A 24 17.53 14.51 -12.39
CA THR A 24 16.69 14.16 -13.55
C THR A 24 17.42 13.41 -14.67
N ARG A 25 18.75 13.50 -14.77
CA ARG A 25 19.52 12.78 -15.78
C ARG A 25 19.77 11.31 -15.40
N ARG A 26 19.64 10.95 -14.12
CA ARG A 26 20.03 9.64 -13.59
C ARG A 26 19.07 9.05 -12.55
N ILE A 27 17.80 9.49 -12.48
CA ILE A 27 16.82 9.07 -11.46
C ILE A 27 16.83 7.55 -11.21
N ALA A 28 16.77 6.74 -12.27
CA ALA A 28 16.72 5.28 -12.17
C ALA A 28 18.01 4.61 -11.64
N ARG A 29 19.13 5.35 -11.55
CA ARG A 29 20.44 4.85 -11.12
C ARG A 29 20.88 5.45 -9.78
N GLN A 30 20.03 6.24 -9.13
CA GLN A 30 20.36 6.84 -7.84
C GLN A 30 20.11 5.84 -6.71
N GLU A 31 21.19 5.28 -6.16
CA GLU A 31 21.11 4.32 -5.05
C GLU A 31 20.71 4.98 -3.72
N LYS A 32 20.96 6.29 -3.57
CA LYS A 32 20.61 7.07 -2.38
C LYS A 32 19.96 8.38 -2.80
N LEU A 33 18.75 8.59 -2.31
CA LEU A 33 18.02 9.84 -2.45
C LEU A 33 18.18 10.69 -1.20
N LYS A 34 18.41 11.99 -1.36
CA LYS A 34 18.49 12.91 -0.22
C LYS A 34 17.08 13.33 0.18
N GLU A 35 16.59 12.78 1.29
CA GLU A 35 15.33 13.22 1.89
C GLU A 35 15.43 14.69 2.32
N LYS A 36 14.42 15.48 1.93
CA LYS A 36 14.30 16.91 2.26
C LYS A 36 13.21 17.17 3.27
N LEU A 37 12.16 16.37 3.25
CA LEU A 37 11.00 16.47 4.12
C LEU A 37 10.36 15.09 4.19
N SER A 38 9.93 14.71 5.38
CA SER A 38 8.99 13.61 5.58
C SER A 38 8.00 14.03 6.65
N GLY A 39 6.80 13.47 6.55
CA GLY A 39 5.75 13.74 7.50
C GLY A 39 4.56 12.81 7.33
N SER A 40 3.60 12.97 8.22
CA SER A 40 2.37 12.22 8.21
C SER A 40 1.23 13.03 8.81
N LEU A 41 0.06 12.92 8.20
CA LEU A 41 -1.21 13.23 8.84
C LEU A 41 -1.81 11.94 9.38
N SER A 42 -2.37 11.97 10.57
CA SER A 42 -3.07 10.85 11.20
C SER A 42 -4.29 11.34 11.97
N LEU A 43 -5.31 10.49 12.07
CA LEU A 43 -6.49 10.76 12.89
C LEU A 43 -6.23 10.32 14.34
N VAL A 44 -6.34 11.24 15.30
CA VAL A 44 -6.23 10.99 16.74
C VAL A 44 -7.43 11.62 17.44
N ASN A 45 -8.25 10.82 18.11
CA ASN A 45 -9.48 11.28 18.78
C ASN A 45 -10.37 12.16 17.86
N ASN A 46 -10.60 11.71 16.62
CA ASN A 46 -11.33 12.45 15.57
C ASN A 46 -10.74 13.82 15.17
N LYS A 47 -9.50 14.12 15.59
CA LYS A 47 -8.76 15.32 15.18
C LYS A 47 -7.59 14.92 14.29
N THR A 48 -7.30 15.77 13.33
CA THR A 48 -6.17 15.58 12.41
C THR A 48 -4.89 16.09 13.06
N VAL A 49 -3.87 15.24 13.07
CA VAL A 49 -2.55 15.57 13.58
C VAL A 49 -1.54 15.45 12.45
N LEU A 50 -0.96 16.58 12.05
CA LEU A 50 0.16 16.64 11.11
C LEU A 50 1.47 16.64 11.89
N THR A 51 2.38 15.74 11.54
CA THR A 51 3.72 15.65 12.12
C THR A 51 4.77 15.69 11.00
N TYR A 52 5.77 16.58 11.11
CA TYR A 52 6.86 16.70 10.13
C TYR A 52 8.09 17.37 10.78
N LYS A 53 9.31 16.92 10.48
CA LYS A 53 10.57 17.53 11.00
C LYS A 53 10.54 17.93 12.49
N LYS A 54 10.03 17.05 13.36
CA LYS A 54 9.80 17.28 14.82
C LYS A 54 8.68 18.26 15.18
N ASN A 55 8.06 18.94 14.22
CA ASN A 55 6.87 19.75 14.45
C ASN A 55 5.61 18.88 14.51
N LYS A 56 4.63 19.34 15.28
CA LYS A 56 3.30 18.74 15.39
C LYS A 56 2.26 19.85 15.33
N VAL A 57 1.31 19.74 14.41
CA VAL A 57 0.21 20.68 14.22
C VAL A 57 -1.09 19.90 14.37
N ASN A 58 -1.99 20.39 15.22
CA ASN A 58 -3.31 19.78 15.43
C ASN A 58 -4.36 20.63 14.71
N PHE A 59 -5.23 19.96 13.97
CA PHE A 59 -6.39 20.57 13.32
C PHE A 59 -7.66 19.99 13.93
N SER A 60 -8.69 20.83 14.06
CA SER A 60 -10.01 20.42 14.57
C SER A 60 -10.81 19.58 13.55
N THR A 61 -10.27 19.33 12.36
CA THR A 61 -10.89 18.56 11.29
C THR A 61 -10.69 17.06 11.50
N GLY A 62 -11.71 16.26 11.14
CA GLY A 62 -11.61 14.82 11.06
C GLY A 62 -10.88 14.35 9.79
N PHE A 63 -11.03 13.07 9.44
CA PHE A 63 -10.47 12.53 8.20
C PHE A 63 -11.19 13.13 6.98
N ASN A 64 -10.45 13.88 6.16
CA ASN A 64 -10.87 14.39 4.87
C ASN A 64 -9.62 14.52 3.98
N ILE A 65 -9.55 13.73 2.89
CA ILE A 65 -8.33 13.67 2.08
C ILE A 65 -8.04 15.00 1.37
N LYS A 66 -9.06 15.78 1.01
CA LYS A 66 -8.91 17.11 0.41
C LYS A 66 -8.28 18.11 1.39
N SER A 67 -8.79 18.19 2.62
CA SER A 67 -8.20 19.04 3.66
C SER A 67 -6.78 18.59 3.99
N TRP A 68 -6.54 17.28 4.08
CA TRP A 68 -5.22 16.73 4.35
C TRP A 68 -4.22 17.03 3.24
N TRP A 69 -4.64 16.96 1.98
CA TRP A 69 -3.81 17.35 0.85
C TRP A 69 -3.43 18.82 0.92
N SER A 70 -4.38 19.72 1.18
CA SER A 70 -4.10 21.17 1.33
C SER A 70 -3.05 21.44 2.40
N TYR A 71 -3.11 20.79 3.56
CA TYR A 71 -2.07 20.96 4.60
C TYR A 71 -0.70 20.43 4.18
N VAL A 72 -0.65 19.39 3.34
CA VAL A 72 0.61 18.89 2.76
C VAL A 72 1.12 19.86 1.71
N GLU A 73 0.26 20.32 0.80
CA GLU A 73 0.55 21.26 -0.28
C GLU A 73 1.23 22.53 0.24
N ASP A 74 0.73 23.12 1.34
CA ASP A 74 1.35 24.29 1.98
C ASP A 74 2.81 24.04 2.39
N LEU A 75 3.14 22.83 2.86
CA LEU A 75 4.52 22.45 3.20
C LEU A 75 5.40 22.23 1.96
N LEU A 76 4.77 21.99 0.80
CA LEU A 76 5.44 21.63 -0.44
C LEU A 76 5.80 22.84 -1.32
N GLU A 77 5.24 24.03 -1.06
CA GLU A 77 5.37 25.24 -1.88
C GLU A 77 6.82 25.57 -2.27
N LYS A 78 7.77 25.34 -1.36
CA LYS A 78 9.21 25.61 -1.58
C LYS A 78 9.96 24.56 -2.41
N TYR A 79 9.31 23.48 -2.84
CA TYR A 79 9.96 22.41 -3.59
C TYR A 79 9.46 22.36 -5.03
N GLU A 80 10.40 22.32 -5.98
CA GLU A 80 10.09 22.10 -7.39
C GLU A 80 9.74 20.62 -7.64
N ILE A 81 8.49 20.22 -7.40
CA ILE A 81 7.99 18.85 -7.60
C ILE A 81 7.84 18.57 -9.11
N LYS A 82 8.53 17.54 -9.61
CA LYS A 82 8.44 17.10 -11.02
C LYS A 82 8.08 15.64 -11.19
N TYR A 83 8.20 14.86 -10.11
CA TYR A 83 7.90 13.43 -10.09
C TYR A 83 7.08 13.13 -8.84
N ILE A 84 6.06 12.29 -8.99
CA ILE A 84 5.18 11.91 -7.88
C ILE A 84 4.94 10.41 -7.92
N GLY A 85 5.21 9.71 -6.82
CA GLY A 85 4.92 8.29 -6.64
C GLY A 85 3.81 8.09 -5.63
N PHE A 86 2.82 7.27 -5.98
CA PHE A 86 1.73 6.87 -5.09
C PHE A 86 1.88 5.42 -4.69
N ARG A 87 1.83 5.14 -3.38
CA ARG A 87 1.56 3.79 -2.89
C ARG A 87 0.07 3.51 -3.05
N MET A 88 -0.24 2.38 -3.70
CA MET A 88 -1.58 1.83 -3.82
C MET A 88 -1.64 0.49 -3.09
N VAL A 89 -2.73 0.21 -2.39
CA VAL A 89 -2.86 -1.04 -1.63
C VAL A 89 -3.14 -2.22 -2.57
N HIS A 90 -4.10 -2.11 -3.49
CA HIS A 90 -4.57 -3.26 -4.25
C HIS A 90 -4.65 -2.98 -5.76
N GLY A 91 -3.85 -3.70 -6.54
CA GLY A 91 -3.77 -3.61 -8.00
C GLY A 91 -4.55 -4.69 -8.75
N GLY A 92 -5.07 -5.69 -8.04
CA GLY A 92 -5.72 -6.83 -8.68
C GLY A 92 -4.72 -7.64 -9.51
N GLU A 93 -5.23 -8.34 -10.52
CA GLU A 93 -4.39 -9.16 -11.42
C GLU A 93 -3.80 -8.35 -12.58
N GLU A 94 -4.31 -7.13 -12.85
CA GLU A 94 -3.87 -6.30 -13.98
C GLU A 94 -2.62 -5.47 -13.64
N PHE A 95 -2.56 -4.87 -12.44
CA PHE A 95 -1.46 -3.99 -12.06
C PHE A 95 -0.38 -4.77 -11.30
N THR A 96 0.50 -5.41 -12.07
CA THR A 96 1.59 -6.28 -11.58
C THR A 96 2.96 -5.59 -11.57
N ASP A 97 3.03 -4.29 -11.85
CA ASP A 97 4.26 -3.52 -11.77
C ASP A 97 3.96 -2.06 -11.43
N THR A 98 4.99 -1.25 -11.23
CA THR A 98 4.84 0.20 -11.13
C THR A 98 4.36 0.74 -12.48
N VAL A 99 3.26 1.48 -12.46
CA VAL A 99 2.62 1.99 -13.68
C VAL A 99 2.60 3.51 -13.70
N LYS A 100 2.73 4.09 -14.89
CA LYS A 100 2.51 5.52 -15.09
C LYS A 100 1.02 5.83 -14.90
N ILE A 101 0.72 6.87 -14.14
CA ILE A 101 -0.65 7.35 -13.98
C ILE A 101 -1.04 8.16 -15.22
N ASN A 102 -2.11 7.73 -15.88
CA ASN A 102 -2.76 8.40 -17.01
C ASN A 102 -4.28 8.15 -16.96
N ASN A 103 -5.03 8.68 -17.93
CA ASN A 103 -6.50 8.51 -17.94
C ASN A 103 -6.93 7.04 -18.06
N GLN A 104 -6.17 6.22 -18.80
CA GLN A 104 -6.44 4.79 -18.95
C GLN A 104 -6.25 4.04 -17.62
N PHE A 105 -5.20 4.37 -16.86
CA PHE A 105 -4.98 3.88 -15.51
C PHE A 105 -6.17 4.20 -14.61
N LEU A 106 -6.59 5.47 -14.57
CA LEU A 106 -7.69 5.94 -13.72
C LEU A 106 -9.03 5.25 -14.01
N GLN A 107 -9.28 4.87 -15.27
CA GLN A 107 -10.46 4.09 -15.64
C GLN A 107 -10.37 2.63 -15.18
N LYS A 108 -9.21 1.99 -15.39
CA LYS A 108 -9.00 0.58 -15.09
C LYS A 108 -8.98 0.29 -13.58
N ILE A 109 -8.28 1.11 -12.81
CA ILE A 109 -8.12 0.91 -11.36
C ILE A 109 -9.44 0.95 -10.58
N LYS A 110 -10.46 1.68 -11.09
CA LYS A 110 -11.81 1.72 -10.49
C LYS A 110 -12.44 0.33 -10.37
N LYS A 111 -12.13 -0.60 -11.28
CA LYS A 111 -12.62 -1.99 -11.23
C LYS A 111 -12.19 -2.71 -9.95
N TYR A 112 -11.03 -2.34 -9.41
CA TYR A 112 -10.45 -2.93 -8.21
C TYR A 112 -10.87 -2.21 -6.92
N ASN A 113 -11.73 -1.19 -6.98
CA ASN A 113 -12.28 -0.56 -5.78
C ASN A 113 -13.05 -1.56 -4.91
N LYS A 114 -13.68 -2.58 -5.53
CA LYS A 114 -14.38 -3.64 -4.79
C LYS A 114 -13.44 -4.50 -3.94
N LEU A 115 -12.17 -4.65 -4.35
CA LEU A 115 -11.16 -5.43 -3.64
C LEU A 115 -10.52 -4.65 -2.47
N ALA A 116 -10.49 -3.32 -2.56
CA ALA A 116 -9.97 -2.45 -1.51
C ALA A 116 -10.82 -1.18 -1.31
N PRO A 117 -12.07 -1.33 -0.85
CA PRO A 117 -13.06 -0.23 -0.83
C PRO A 117 -12.68 0.91 0.12
N LEU A 118 -11.88 0.63 1.15
CA LEU A 118 -11.42 1.65 2.11
C LEU A 118 -10.10 2.32 1.70
N HIS A 119 -9.44 1.86 0.63
CA HIS A 119 -8.11 2.34 0.27
C HIS A 119 -8.07 2.91 -1.15
N ASN A 120 -8.51 2.15 -2.15
CA ASN A 120 -8.40 2.58 -3.54
C ASN A 120 -9.18 3.87 -3.83
N PRO A 121 -10.44 4.05 -3.37
CA PRO A 121 -11.17 5.31 -3.60
C PRO A 121 -10.45 6.55 -3.04
N VAL A 122 -9.96 6.47 -1.80
CA VAL A 122 -9.21 7.56 -1.14
C VAL A 122 -7.93 7.89 -1.91
N ALA A 123 -7.20 6.86 -2.36
CA ALA A 123 -5.99 7.07 -3.13
C ALA A 123 -6.27 7.71 -4.51
N LEU A 124 -7.38 7.34 -5.17
CA LEU A 124 -7.79 7.95 -6.43
C LEU A 124 -8.24 9.40 -6.28
N GLU A 125 -8.94 9.72 -5.19
CA GLU A 125 -9.28 11.10 -4.86
C GLU A 125 -8.02 11.93 -4.65
N LEU A 126 -7.05 11.42 -3.88
CA LEU A 126 -5.75 12.08 -3.71
C LEU A 126 -5.01 12.26 -5.04
N ILE A 127 -4.99 11.25 -5.91
CA ILE A 127 -4.35 11.36 -7.24
C ILE A 127 -4.97 12.50 -8.05
N ASN A 128 -6.30 12.65 -8.03
CA ASN A 128 -6.96 13.74 -8.76
C ASN A 128 -6.59 15.11 -8.18
N LEU A 129 -6.64 15.28 -6.85
CA LEU A 129 -6.24 16.53 -6.19
C LEU A 129 -4.79 16.91 -6.52
N VAL A 130 -3.88 15.95 -6.46
CA VAL A 130 -2.45 16.16 -6.76
C VAL A 130 -2.23 16.47 -8.24
N LYS A 131 -3.04 15.89 -9.14
CA LYS A 131 -3.00 16.17 -10.58
C LYS A 131 -3.43 17.61 -10.88
N ASP A 132 -4.40 18.13 -10.14
CA ASP A 132 -4.85 19.52 -10.26
C ASP A 132 -3.76 20.48 -9.74
N THR A 133 -3.10 20.16 -8.62
CA THR A 133 -1.97 20.95 -8.08
C THR A 133 -0.73 20.91 -8.98
N TYR A 134 -0.39 19.74 -9.56
CA TYR A 134 0.84 19.52 -10.32
C TYR A 134 0.55 18.92 -11.72
N PRO A 135 -0.07 19.68 -12.65
CA PRO A 135 -0.53 19.15 -13.94
C PRO A 135 0.60 18.62 -14.83
N ASP A 136 1.81 19.19 -14.72
CA ASP A 136 2.97 18.79 -15.53
C ASP A 136 3.84 17.70 -14.89
N ALA A 137 3.52 17.27 -13.67
CA ALA A 137 4.35 16.30 -12.97
C ALA A 137 4.18 14.89 -13.53
N LYS A 138 5.29 14.14 -13.59
CA LYS A 138 5.27 12.72 -13.99
C LYS A 138 4.85 11.86 -12.81
N MET A 139 3.70 11.21 -12.92
CA MET A 139 3.12 10.45 -11.82
C MET A 139 3.17 8.94 -12.07
N SER A 140 3.44 8.17 -11.01
CA SER A 140 3.38 6.71 -11.02
C SER A 140 2.65 6.14 -9.81
N ALA A 141 2.11 4.93 -9.96
CA ALA A 141 1.49 4.16 -8.89
C ALA A 141 2.24 2.83 -8.72
N SER A 142 2.57 2.49 -7.47
CA SER A 142 3.21 1.24 -7.08
C SER A 142 2.30 0.50 -6.11
N PHE A 143 2.06 -0.78 -6.36
CA PHE A 143 1.06 -1.57 -5.65
C PHE A 143 1.68 -2.55 -4.66
N ASP A 144 1.12 -2.63 -3.45
CA ASP A 144 1.55 -3.64 -2.48
C ASP A 144 1.34 -5.09 -2.98
N THR A 145 0.37 -5.30 -3.87
CA THR A 145 0.07 -6.61 -4.47
C THR A 145 0.97 -6.97 -5.65
N ALA A 146 1.65 -6.00 -6.28
CA ALA A 146 2.34 -6.22 -7.56
C ALA A 146 3.50 -7.22 -7.48
N TRP A 147 4.24 -7.19 -6.37
CA TRP A 147 5.40 -8.06 -6.17
C TRP A 147 5.04 -9.56 -6.12
N TYR A 148 3.79 -9.87 -5.77
CA TYR A 148 3.28 -11.23 -5.67
C TYR A 148 2.82 -11.83 -7.00
N LYS A 149 3.06 -11.16 -8.13
CA LYS A 149 2.69 -11.64 -9.48
C LYS A 149 3.25 -13.01 -9.86
N SER A 150 4.32 -13.46 -9.20
CA SER A 150 4.94 -14.75 -9.45
C SER A 150 4.28 -15.92 -8.70
N LEU A 151 3.28 -15.66 -7.84
CA LEU A 151 2.52 -16.73 -7.19
C LEU A 151 1.87 -17.62 -8.24
N LYS A 152 2.05 -18.93 -8.06
CA LYS A 152 1.44 -19.96 -8.91
C LYS A 152 0.05 -20.36 -8.38
N PRO A 153 -0.82 -20.98 -9.21
CA PRO A 153 -2.18 -21.34 -8.81
C PRO A 153 -2.25 -22.10 -7.48
N GLU A 154 -1.32 -23.03 -7.24
CA GLU A 154 -1.22 -23.78 -5.99
C GLU A 154 -0.99 -22.92 -4.73
N ALA A 155 -0.44 -21.71 -4.89
CA ALA A 155 -0.19 -20.79 -3.78
C ALA A 155 -1.27 -19.70 -3.65
N TYR A 156 -1.99 -19.36 -4.74
CA TYR A 156 -2.97 -18.27 -4.72
C TYR A 156 -4.43 -18.70 -4.72
N LEU A 157 -4.76 -19.93 -5.14
CA LEU A 157 -6.14 -20.40 -5.16
C LEU A 157 -6.56 -20.86 -3.77
N TYR A 158 -7.71 -20.37 -3.31
CA TYR A 158 -8.40 -20.99 -2.19
C TYR A 158 -9.15 -22.23 -2.66
N SER A 159 -9.30 -23.21 -1.77
CA SER A 159 -10.10 -24.43 -1.98
C SER A 159 -11.61 -24.15 -1.98
N LEU A 160 -12.03 -23.22 -2.85
CA LEU A 160 -13.41 -22.85 -3.13
C LEU A 160 -13.76 -23.26 -4.56
N PRO A 161 -15.05 -23.40 -4.90
CA PRO A 161 -15.47 -23.63 -6.27
C PRO A 161 -14.84 -22.60 -7.23
N LEU A 162 -14.19 -23.09 -8.30
CA LEU A 162 -13.36 -22.27 -9.20
C LEU A 162 -14.11 -21.08 -9.83
N LYS A 163 -15.45 -21.13 -9.87
CA LYS A 163 -16.30 -20.01 -10.30
C LYS A 163 -16.06 -18.72 -9.50
N TYR A 164 -15.72 -18.82 -8.22
CA TYR A 164 -15.45 -17.66 -7.37
C TYR A 164 -14.15 -16.95 -7.77
N TYR A 165 -13.11 -17.72 -8.11
CA TYR A 165 -11.92 -17.14 -8.72
C TYR A 165 -12.23 -16.55 -10.11
N LYS A 166 -12.85 -17.33 -11.00
CA LYS A 166 -13.08 -16.94 -12.39
C LYS A 166 -13.98 -15.71 -12.57
N LYS A 167 -14.99 -15.53 -11.69
CA LYS A 167 -15.97 -14.43 -11.80
C LYS A 167 -15.65 -13.26 -10.86
N GLU A 168 -15.27 -13.56 -9.63
CA GLU A 168 -15.12 -12.55 -8.57
C GLU A 168 -13.65 -12.24 -8.24
N HIS A 169 -12.70 -12.92 -8.90
CA HIS A 169 -11.26 -12.77 -8.65
C HIS A 169 -10.88 -13.00 -7.18
N ILE A 170 -11.58 -13.93 -6.51
CA ILE A 170 -11.27 -14.36 -5.15
C ILE A 170 -10.04 -15.28 -5.20
N ARG A 171 -8.91 -14.74 -4.75
CA ARG A 171 -7.60 -15.39 -4.68
C ARG A 171 -6.75 -14.72 -3.60
N LYS A 172 -5.68 -15.36 -3.17
CA LYS A 172 -4.61 -14.69 -2.42
C LYS A 172 -3.89 -13.70 -3.35
N TYR A 173 -3.78 -12.46 -2.88
CA TYR A 173 -3.04 -11.38 -3.55
C TYR A 173 -1.72 -11.08 -2.84
N GLY A 174 -1.71 -11.11 -1.50
CA GLY A 174 -0.57 -10.65 -0.71
C GLY A 174 -0.44 -9.13 -0.66
N PHE A 175 0.10 -8.61 0.45
CA PHE A 175 0.33 -7.18 0.65
C PHE A 175 1.69 -6.94 1.32
N HIS A 176 2.08 -5.68 1.47
CA HIS A 176 3.44 -5.28 1.85
C HIS A 176 4.51 -5.66 0.82
N GLY A 177 4.13 -5.91 -0.44
CA GLY A 177 5.06 -6.30 -1.50
C GLY A 177 6.22 -5.31 -1.68
N LEU A 178 5.95 -4.00 -1.65
CA LEU A 178 6.98 -2.96 -1.72
C LEU A 178 8.01 -3.07 -0.57
N SER A 179 7.56 -3.42 0.63
CA SER A 179 8.47 -3.56 1.78
C SER A 179 9.29 -4.83 1.69
N HIS A 180 8.67 -5.95 1.32
CA HIS A 180 9.36 -7.22 1.23
C HIS A 180 10.34 -7.26 0.04
N GLU A 181 9.97 -6.63 -1.09
CA GLU A 181 10.87 -6.39 -2.23
C GLU A 181 12.09 -5.60 -1.79
N ALA A 182 11.89 -4.44 -1.17
CA ALA A 182 12.99 -3.59 -0.69
C ALA A 182 13.89 -4.30 0.34
N ALA A 183 13.31 -5.06 1.27
CA ALA A 183 14.06 -5.84 2.25
C ALA A 183 14.87 -6.97 1.58
N SER A 184 14.29 -7.63 0.58
CA SER A 184 14.93 -8.71 -0.17
C SER A 184 16.10 -8.19 -1.01
N GLU A 185 15.93 -7.05 -1.69
CA GLU A 185 17.00 -6.39 -2.44
C GLU A 185 18.12 -5.90 -1.52
N PHE A 186 17.77 -5.35 -0.35
CA PHE A 186 18.73 -4.95 0.66
C PHE A 186 19.55 -6.14 1.16
N ALA A 187 18.89 -7.26 1.46
CA ALA A 187 19.56 -8.51 1.85
C ALA A 187 20.51 -9.01 0.75
N ALA A 188 20.07 -9.01 -0.51
CA ALA A 188 20.92 -9.40 -1.65
C ALA A 188 22.19 -8.54 -1.74
N LYS A 189 22.06 -7.21 -1.60
CA LYS A 189 23.19 -6.28 -1.58
C LYS A 189 24.13 -6.56 -0.40
N LYS A 190 23.58 -6.76 0.81
CA LYS A 190 24.37 -7.04 2.02
C LYS A 190 25.14 -8.36 1.93
N LEU A 191 24.50 -9.38 1.38
CA LEU A 191 25.10 -10.71 1.19
C LEU A 191 26.01 -10.78 -0.05
N LYS A 192 26.10 -9.70 -0.85
CA LYS A 192 26.84 -9.63 -2.12
C LYS A 192 26.46 -10.77 -3.08
N LYS A 193 25.17 -11.14 -3.10
CA LYS A 193 24.63 -12.19 -3.98
C LYS A 193 23.65 -11.58 -4.97
N PRO A 194 23.64 -12.02 -6.24
CA PRO A 194 22.58 -11.65 -7.18
C PRO A 194 21.21 -12.05 -6.61
N PHE A 195 20.22 -11.15 -6.68
CA PHE A 195 18.88 -11.40 -6.12
C PHE A 195 18.23 -12.68 -6.68
N LYS A 196 18.43 -12.95 -7.99
CA LYS A 196 17.98 -14.19 -8.66
C LYS A 196 18.56 -15.49 -8.09
N ASN A 197 19.62 -15.43 -7.31
CA ASN A 197 20.27 -16.59 -6.68
C ASN A 197 19.96 -16.68 -5.18
N LEU A 198 19.11 -15.80 -4.65
CA LEU A 198 18.81 -15.71 -3.23
C LEU A 198 17.47 -16.37 -2.93
N SER A 199 17.46 -17.21 -1.90
CA SER A 199 16.25 -17.73 -1.26
C SER A 199 16.24 -17.28 0.18
N LEU A 200 15.12 -16.73 0.63
CA LEU A 200 14.96 -16.14 1.95
C LEU A 200 13.50 -16.11 2.37
N ILE A 201 13.29 -15.85 3.65
CA ILE A 201 12.00 -15.50 4.21
C ILE A 201 12.11 -14.05 4.71
N THR A 202 11.22 -13.18 4.27
CA THR A 202 11.09 -11.82 4.78
C THR A 202 9.94 -11.73 5.77
N CYS A 203 10.19 -11.11 6.92
CA CYS A 203 9.20 -10.85 7.95
C CYS A 203 8.98 -9.34 8.08
N HIS A 204 7.87 -8.83 7.56
CA HIS A 204 7.45 -7.44 7.78
C HIS A 204 6.59 -7.41 9.05
N LEU A 205 7.13 -6.88 10.15
CA LEU A 205 6.47 -6.88 11.45
C LEU A 205 6.21 -5.43 11.89
N GLY A 206 4.98 -4.98 11.73
CA GLY A 206 4.48 -3.68 12.16
C GLY A 206 3.05 -3.79 12.68
N SER A 207 2.27 -2.70 12.63
CA SER A 207 0.84 -2.74 12.98
C SER A 207 0.06 -3.71 12.09
N GLY A 208 0.42 -3.79 10.82
CA GLY A 208 0.13 -4.94 9.96
C GLY A 208 1.37 -5.82 9.85
N ALA A 209 1.20 -7.14 9.90
CA ALA A 209 2.29 -8.09 9.88
C ALA A 209 2.12 -9.12 8.76
N SER A 210 3.20 -9.49 8.09
CA SER A 210 3.17 -10.51 7.03
C SER A 210 4.52 -11.16 6.82
N VAL A 211 4.52 -12.42 6.39
CA VAL A 211 5.71 -13.17 6.00
C VAL A 211 5.65 -13.46 4.50
N THR A 212 6.80 -13.42 3.82
CA THR A 212 6.90 -13.84 2.42
C THR A 212 8.09 -14.78 2.22
N TRP A 213 7.85 -15.88 1.50
CA TRP A 213 8.90 -16.78 1.05
C TRP A 213 9.34 -16.40 -0.37
N VAL A 214 10.62 -16.11 -0.52
CA VAL A 214 11.29 -15.87 -1.79
C VAL A 214 12.24 -17.02 -2.08
N GLU A 215 12.18 -17.57 -3.29
CA GLU A 215 13.12 -18.58 -3.77
C GLU A 215 13.67 -18.15 -5.12
N LYS A 216 15.00 -18.10 -5.24
CA LYS A 216 15.71 -17.70 -6.46
C LYS A 216 15.17 -16.37 -7.03
N GLY A 217 14.99 -15.39 -6.14
CA GLY A 217 14.48 -14.05 -6.47
C GLY A 217 13.02 -13.99 -6.92
N ARG A 218 12.22 -15.05 -6.73
CA ARG A 218 10.79 -15.06 -7.04
C ARG A 218 9.98 -15.37 -5.79
N VAL A 219 8.86 -14.67 -5.62
CA VAL A 219 7.94 -14.95 -4.52
C VAL A 219 7.24 -16.28 -4.76
N LYS A 220 7.26 -17.15 -3.75
CA LYS A 220 6.64 -18.47 -3.76
C LYS A 220 5.36 -18.54 -2.94
N ASP A 221 5.35 -17.87 -1.80
CA ASP A 221 4.15 -17.75 -0.98
C ASP A 221 4.24 -16.52 -0.07
N THR A 222 3.09 -16.08 0.45
CA THR A 222 2.95 -14.99 1.40
C THR A 222 1.80 -15.26 2.35
N SER A 223 1.90 -14.74 3.57
CA SER A 223 0.92 -15.02 4.63
C SER A 223 -0.40 -14.28 4.40
N MET A 224 -0.37 -13.04 3.86
CA MET A 224 -1.59 -12.29 3.61
C MET A 224 -2.31 -12.79 2.36
N GLY A 225 -3.64 -12.79 2.44
CA GLY A 225 -4.54 -13.45 1.50
C GLY A 225 -5.21 -12.54 0.48
N PHE A 226 -6.52 -12.76 0.33
CA PHE A 226 -7.46 -11.92 -0.40
C PHE A 226 -7.51 -10.50 0.17
N SER A 227 -7.36 -10.38 1.49
CA SER A 227 -7.26 -9.12 2.21
C SER A 227 -6.06 -9.12 3.16
N PRO A 228 -5.64 -7.94 3.66
CA PRO A 228 -4.56 -7.83 4.63
C PRO A 228 -4.88 -8.41 6.03
N ASN A 229 -5.98 -9.15 6.20
CA ASN A 229 -6.37 -9.74 7.49
C ASN A 229 -5.81 -11.15 7.70
N GLU A 230 -5.66 -11.95 6.64
CA GLU A 230 -5.17 -13.34 6.73
C GLU A 230 -3.68 -13.37 7.11
N GLY A 231 -3.28 -14.46 7.79
CA GLY A 231 -1.93 -14.76 8.21
C GLY A 231 -1.68 -14.42 9.68
N LEU A 232 -0.61 -13.67 9.92
CA LEU A 232 -0.14 -13.39 11.28
C LEU A 232 -1.16 -12.61 12.11
N THR A 233 -1.15 -12.83 13.43
CA THR A 233 -1.75 -11.89 14.39
C THR A 233 -1.07 -10.52 14.27
N MET A 234 -1.88 -9.46 14.35
CA MET A 234 -1.41 -8.08 14.17
C MET A 234 -1.90 -7.20 15.34
N SER A 235 -1.66 -5.88 15.27
CA SER A 235 -1.99 -5.00 16.40
C SER A 235 -3.48 -4.96 16.73
N THR A 236 -4.31 -4.90 15.70
CA THR A 236 -5.78 -4.78 15.79
C THR A 236 -6.50 -5.71 14.83
N ARG A 237 -5.74 -6.48 14.04
CA ARG A 237 -6.30 -7.49 13.15
C ARG A 237 -6.09 -8.86 13.74
N SER A 238 -7.12 -9.66 13.63
CA SER A 238 -7.16 -11.03 14.13
C SER A 238 -6.05 -11.92 13.57
N GLY A 239 -5.74 -11.81 12.27
CA GLY A 239 -4.94 -12.81 11.58
C GLY A 239 -5.83 -13.98 11.13
N ASP A 240 -5.25 -15.18 11.12
CA ASP A 240 -5.98 -16.40 10.83
C ASP A 240 -7.03 -16.72 11.90
N VAL A 241 -8.29 -16.80 11.45
CA VAL A 241 -9.43 -17.24 12.26
C VAL A 241 -10.21 -18.28 11.44
N PRO A 242 -10.49 -19.47 11.99
CA PRO A 242 -11.34 -20.46 11.32
C PRO A 242 -12.68 -19.86 10.90
N ALA A 243 -13.08 -20.08 9.65
CA ALA A 243 -14.34 -19.55 9.12
C ALA A 243 -15.56 -19.99 9.95
N SER A 244 -15.53 -21.18 10.55
CA SER A 244 -16.59 -21.68 11.44
C SER A 244 -16.82 -20.78 12.66
N ILE A 245 -15.78 -20.15 13.21
CA ILE A 245 -15.92 -19.19 14.32
C ILE A 245 -16.65 -17.93 13.83
N VAL A 246 -16.35 -17.46 12.62
CA VAL A 246 -17.03 -16.30 12.02
C VAL A 246 -18.52 -16.59 11.81
N PHE A 247 -18.87 -17.78 11.32
CA PHE A 247 -20.26 -18.21 11.17
C PHE A 247 -20.96 -18.35 12.52
N TYR A 248 -20.32 -18.96 13.52
CA TYR A 248 -20.87 -19.06 14.88
C TYR A 248 -21.18 -17.68 15.47
N ILE A 249 -20.28 -16.70 15.35
CA ILE A 249 -20.52 -15.33 15.84
C ILE A 249 -21.70 -14.67 15.11
N ALA A 250 -21.82 -14.87 13.80
CA ALA A 250 -22.92 -14.30 13.02
C ALA A 250 -24.26 -14.96 13.35
N GLU A 251 -24.28 -16.28 13.44
CA GLU A 251 -25.51 -17.07 13.51
C GLU A 251 -25.97 -17.31 14.94
N GLU A 252 -25.07 -17.67 15.86
CA GLU A 252 -25.43 -17.96 17.26
C GLU A 252 -25.43 -16.70 18.10
N LEU A 253 -24.39 -15.87 17.98
CA LEU A 253 -24.31 -14.61 18.74
C LEU A 253 -25.08 -13.46 18.09
N LYS A 254 -25.70 -13.71 16.93
CA LYS A 254 -26.50 -12.74 16.15
C LYS A 254 -25.76 -11.41 15.92
N MET A 255 -24.43 -11.44 15.83
CA MET A 255 -23.65 -10.24 15.67
C MET A 255 -23.77 -9.73 14.22
N PRO A 256 -24.10 -8.45 13.97
CA PRO A 256 -24.18 -7.91 12.62
C PRO A 256 -22.84 -8.03 11.87
N LEU A 257 -22.88 -8.32 10.57
CA LEU A 257 -21.67 -8.47 9.73
C LEU A 257 -20.73 -7.26 9.79
N SER A 258 -21.28 -6.05 9.94
CA SER A 258 -20.48 -4.83 10.13
C SER A 258 -19.65 -4.86 11.42
N ARG A 259 -20.22 -5.36 12.51
CA ARG A 259 -19.55 -5.51 13.81
C ARG A 259 -18.54 -6.65 13.79
N ILE A 260 -18.83 -7.74 13.08
CA ILE A 260 -17.85 -8.82 12.85
C ILE A 260 -16.66 -8.30 12.05
N LYS A 261 -16.91 -7.50 11.00
CA LYS A 261 -15.83 -6.90 10.21
C LYS A 261 -14.95 -6.00 11.08
N ASP A 262 -15.55 -5.18 11.94
CA ASP A 262 -14.80 -4.35 12.89
C ASP A 262 -14.02 -5.22 13.88
N LEU A 263 -14.64 -6.25 14.48
CA LEU A 263 -14.00 -7.21 15.40
C LEU A 263 -12.75 -7.86 14.80
N LEU A 264 -12.78 -8.19 13.51
CA LEU A 264 -11.65 -8.84 12.86
C LEU A 264 -10.53 -7.85 12.47
N ASN A 265 -10.82 -6.54 12.35
CA ASN A 265 -9.90 -5.56 11.76
C ASN A 265 -9.47 -4.38 12.68
N LYS A 266 -10.12 -4.17 13.82
CA LYS A 266 -9.96 -3.00 14.69
C LYS A 266 -9.84 -3.36 16.16
#